data_AF-A0A372QAJ9-F1
#
_entry.id   AF-A0A372QAJ9-F1
#
_cell.length_a   1.000
_cell.length_b   1.000
_cell.length_c   1.000
_cell.angle_alpha   90.00
_cell.angle_beta   90.00
_cell.angle_gamma   90.00
#
_symmetry.space_group_name_H-M   'P 1'
#
loop_
_entity.id
_entity.type
_entity.pdbx_description
1 polymer ?
#
loop_
_entity_poly.entity_id
_entity_poly.type
_entity_poly.pdbx_seq_one_letter_code
_entity_poly.pdbx_strand_id
1 'polypeptide(L)' 'IELKPQSIITDFELAAINVSRSKFPDTNNKGCFFHLCQNGWRQIQRCGLAIQYGNDEHF' A
#
# COMPACT_ATOMS: atom_id res chain seq x y z
N ILE A 1 14.23 23.24 -13.99
CA ILE A 1 14.82 22.05 -13.35
C ILE A 1 14.00 20.86 -13.80
N GLU A 2 14.62 19.85 -14.41
CA GLU A 2 13.96 18.61 -14.82
C GLU A 2 14.08 17.57 -13.69
N LEU A 3 12.96 16.98 -13.26
CA LEU A 3 12.97 15.97 -12.20
C LEU A 3 13.24 14.58 -12.81
N LYS A 4 14.25 13.87 -12.29
CA LYS A 4 14.58 12.49 -12.68
C LYS A 4 14.68 11.58 -11.45
N PRO A 5 13.54 11.32 -10.77
CA PRO A 5 13.55 10.46 -9.60
C PRO A 5 13.90 9.02 -9.98
N GLN A 6 14.69 8.35 -9.16
CA GLN A 6 14.95 6.91 -9.34
C GLN A 6 13.76 6.06 -8.88
N SER A 7 12.96 6.58 -7.94
CA SER A 7 11.78 5.89 -7.44
C SER A 7 10.68 6.89 -7.05
N ILE A 8 9.44 6.47 -7.23
CA ILE A 8 8.24 7.13 -6.73
C ILE A 8 7.50 6.11 -5.88
N ILE A 9 7.02 6.51 -4.70
CA ILE A 9 6.18 5.67 -3.84
C ILE A 9 4.76 6.21 -3.90
N THR A 10 3.81 5.38 -4.28
CA THR A 10 2.38 5.71 -4.26
C THR A 10 1.61 4.70 -3.42
N ASP A 11 0.38 5.05 -3.05
CA ASP A 11 -0.58 4.04 -2.64
C ASP A 11 -0.93 3.11 -3.81
N PHE A 12 -1.65 2.02 -3.50
CA PHE A 12 -2.03 0.99 -4.46
C PHE A 12 -3.24 1.41 -5.33
N GLU A 13 -3.36 2.71 -5.61
CA GLU A 13 -4.40 3.26 -6.46
C GLU A 13 -3.96 3.29 -7.91
N LEU A 14 -4.76 2.70 -8.79
CA LEU A 14 -4.44 2.59 -10.21
C LEU A 14 -4.20 3.96 -10.87
N ALA A 15 -4.97 4.98 -10.47
CA ALA A 15 -4.81 6.33 -10.98
C ALA A 15 -3.41 6.91 -10.66
N ALA A 16 -2.96 6.77 -9.41
CA ALA A 16 -1.64 7.26 -8.97
C ALA A 16 -0.49 6.53 -9.68
N ILE A 17 -0.61 5.21 -9.84
CA ILE A 17 0.36 4.38 -10.55
C ILE A 17 0.44 4.79 -12.02
N ASN A 18 -0.70 4.96 -12.69
CA ASN A 18 -0.76 5.30 -14.11
C ASN A 18 -0.20 6.70 -14.38
N VAL A 19 -0.54 7.70 -13.56
CA VAL A 19 0.01 9.06 -13.70
C VAL A 19 1.52 9.04 -13.47
N SER A 20 2.01 8.30 -12.47
CA SER A 20 3.45 8.17 -12.20
C SER A 20 4.19 7.58 -13.40
N ARG A 21 3.68 6.49 -13.99
CA ARG A 21 4.25 5.85 -15.19
C ARG A 21 4.21 6.77 -16.41
N SER A 22 3.14 7.52 -16.58
CA SER A 22 2.99 8.44 -17.72
C SER A 22 3.94 9.65 -17.62
N LYS A 23 4.15 10.18 -16.41
CA LYS A 23 5.00 11.37 -16.19
C LYS A 23 6.48 11.04 -16.03
N PHE A 24 6.80 9.87 -15.51
CA PHE A 24 8.15 9.44 -15.21
C PHE A 24 8.35 7.98 -15.67
N PRO A 25 8.45 7.74 -16.99
CA PRO A 25 8.44 6.40 -17.56
C PRO A 25 9.66 5.55 -17.15
N ASP A 26 10.80 6.20 -16.90
CA ASP A 26 12.04 5.54 -16.47
C ASP A 26 12.16 5.38 -14.95
N THR A 27 11.17 5.85 -14.19
CA THR A 27 11.18 5.81 -12.73
C THR A 27 10.50 4.55 -12.22
N ASN A 28 11.12 3.90 -11.23
CA ASN A 28 10.51 2.76 -10.56
C ASN A 28 9.36 3.21 -9.64
N ASN A 29 8.11 2.89 -9.98
CA ASN A 29 6.97 3.11 -9.09
C ASN A 29 6.83 1.93 -8.12
N LYS A 30 6.85 2.23 -6.81
CA LYS A 30 6.70 1.27 -5.72
C LYS A 30 5.41 1.56 -4.94
N GLY A 31 4.79 0.50 -4.42
CA GLY A 31 3.67 0.64 -3.49
C GLY A 31 4.14 1.00 -2.07
N CYS A 32 3.36 1.82 -1.37
CA CYS A 32 3.64 2.21 0.01
C CYS A 32 3.32 1.05 0.97
N PHE A 33 4.37 0.40 1.50
CA PHE A 33 4.22 -0.68 2.47
C PHE A 33 3.51 -0.23 3.76
N PHE A 34 3.81 0.98 4.23
CA PHE A 34 3.19 1.52 5.44
C PHE A 34 1.67 1.63 5.32
N HIS A 35 1.17 2.26 4.24
CA HIS A 35 -0.27 2.38 4.02
C HIS A 35 -0.93 1.03 3.74
N LEU A 36 -0.22 0.10 3.08
CA LEU A 36 -0.70 -1.27 2.91
C LEU A 36 -0.91 -1.96 4.26
N CYS A 37 0.07 -1.92 5.16
CA CYS A 37 -0.04 -2.49 6.50
C CYS A 37 -1.16 -1.85 7.31
N GLN A 38 -1.29 -0.53 7.27
CA GLN A 38 -2.37 0.17 7.96
C GLN A 38 -3.76 -0.22 7.44
N ASN A 39 -3.93 -0.26 6.10
CA ASN A 39 -5.18 -0.68 5.48
C ASN A 39 -5.50 -2.14 5.81
N GLY A 40 -4.51 -3.02 5.74
CA GLY A 40 -4.62 -4.43 6.11
C GLY A 40 -5.02 -4.62 7.57
N TRP A 41 -4.38 -3.89 8.49
CA TRP A 41 -4.74 -3.93 9.91
C TRP A 41 -6.17 -3.45 10.15
N ARG A 42 -6.58 -2.34 9.55
CA ARG A 42 -7.96 -1.87 9.64
C ARG A 42 -8.95 -2.93 9.14
N GLN A 43 -8.62 -3.66 8.08
CA GLN A 43 -9.47 -4.75 7.59
C GLN A 43 -9.52 -5.94 8.55
N ILE A 44 -8.37 -6.36 9.10
CA ILE A 44 -8.28 -7.41 10.13
C ILE A 44 -9.16 -7.07 11.34
N GLN A 45 -9.07 -5.83 11.83
CA GLN A 45 -9.90 -5.33 12.92
C GLN A 45 -11.39 -5.34 12.56
N ARG A 46 -11.74 -4.81 11.37
CA ARG A 46 -13.14 -4.78 10.90
C ARG A 46 -13.76 -6.16 10.75
N CYS A 47 -12.98 -7.17 10.36
CA CYS A 47 -13.45 -8.55 10.27
C CYS A 47 -13.50 -9.26 11.64
N GLY A 48 -13.08 -8.62 12.73
CA GLY A 48 -13.03 -9.25 14.06
C GLY A 48 -11.92 -10.30 14.21
N LEU A 49 -11.04 -10.47 13.22
CA LEU A 49 -10.04 -11.55 13.19
C LEU A 49 -9.02 -11.41 14.32
N ALA A 50 -8.68 -10.20 14.72
CA ALA A 50 -7.77 -9.99 15.86
C ALA A 50 -8.41 -10.41 17.20
N ILE A 51 -9.73 -10.22 17.35
CA ILE A 51 -10.46 -10.66 18.55
C ILE A 51 -10.56 -12.18 18.54
N GLN A 52 -10.91 -12.78 17.40
CA GLN A 52 -10.99 -14.22 17.25
C GLN A 52 -9.65 -14.89 17.59
N TYR A 53 -8.55 -14.41 17.00
CA TYR A 53 -7.20 -14.89 17.30
C TYR A 53 -6.83 -14.74 18.79
N GLY A 54 -7.28 -13.68 19.47
CA GLY A 54 -6.94 -13.45 20.88
C GLY A 54 -7.75 -14.27 21.89
N ASN A 55 -8.93 -14.77 21.49
CA ASN A 55 -9.88 -15.39 22.42
C ASN A 55 -10.17 -16.87 22.13
N ASP A 56 -9.82 -17.37 20.95
CA ASP A 56 -10.02 -18.75 20.55
C ASP A 56 -8.68 -19.50 20.57
N GLU A 57 -8.48 -20.38 21.55
CA GLU A 57 -7.26 -21.19 21.69
C GLU A 57 -7.04 -22.17 20.51
N HIS A 58 -8.04 -22.36 19.65
CA HIS A 58 -8.00 -23.26 18.52
C HIS A 58 -7.94 -22.54 17.16
N PHE A 59 -7.88 -21.21 17.14
CA PHE A 59 -7.79 -20.40 15.91
C PHE A 59 -6.39 -20.38 15.29
#